data_AF-T1BUL5-F1
#
_entry.id   AF-T1BUL5-F1
#
_cell.length_a   1.000
_cell.length_b   1.000
_cell.length_c   1.000
_cell.angle_alpha   90.00
_cell.angle_beta   90.00
_cell.angle_gamma   90.00
#
_symmetry.space_group_name_H-M   'P 1'
#
loop_
_entity.id
_entity.type
_entity.pdbx_description
1 polymer ?
#
loop_
_entity_poly.entity_id
_entity_poly.type
_entity_poly.pdbx_seq_one_letter_code
_entity_poly.pdbx_strand_id
1 'polypeptide(L)'
;MALILPDPVDPERNVASALSRAHLGLFILAAREYLARPSEAWFVPYQAPRLSREDARRRTGERGTHVAVVGLPRDRAVVDDTLYPQIFRAVRVMREALDREGFSVIGAAGTAGGPHVIIVLETAESERPALRVREGPPPGIDRVGEFLTKWEERTGELL
;
A
#
# COMPACT_ATOMS: atom_id res chain seq x y z
N MET A 1 1.46 -19.39 -0.20
CA MET A 1 1.35 -20.42 0.85
C MET A 1 1.93 -19.85 2.15
N ALA A 2 1.24 -20.02 3.27
CA ALA A 2 1.70 -19.58 4.59
C ALA A 2 2.62 -20.65 5.22
N LEU A 3 3.52 -20.24 6.13
CA LEU A 3 4.31 -21.19 6.93
C LEU A 3 3.38 -21.88 7.93
N ILE A 4 3.41 -23.20 7.96
CA ILE A 4 2.68 -24.01 8.93
C ILE A 4 3.70 -24.56 9.93
N LEU A 5 3.58 -24.15 11.19
CA LEU A 5 4.36 -24.68 12.29
C LEU A 5 3.35 -25.14 13.37
N PRO A 6 3.12 -26.45 13.52
CA PRO A 6 2.20 -26.98 14.53
C PRO A 6 2.66 -26.65 15.95
N ASP A 7 1.73 -26.28 16.82
CA ASP A 7 1.98 -26.13 18.26
C ASP A 7 2.19 -27.52 18.89
N PRO A 8 3.26 -27.76 19.67
CA PRO A 8 3.49 -29.05 20.32
C PRO A 8 2.42 -29.42 21.37
N VAL A 9 1.64 -28.44 21.85
CA VAL A 9 0.55 -28.66 22.83
C VAL A 9 -0.81 -28.80 22.15
N ASP A 10 -1.00 -28.20 20.98
CA ASP A 10 -2.26 -28.19 20.22
C ASP A 10 -1.99 -28.34 18.71
N PRO A 11 -2.03 -29.57 18.15
CA PRO A 11 -1.68 -29.83 16.75
C PRO A 11 -2.53 -29.08 15.71
N GLU A 12 -3.74 -28.63 16.08
CA GLU A 12 -4.63 -27.85 15.21
C GLU A 12 -4.19 -26.38 15.11
N ARG A 13 -3.32 -25.91 16.02
CA ARG A 13 -2.86 -24.53 16.07
C ARG A 13 -1.57 -24.33 15.27
N ASN A 14 -1.60 -23.36 14.35
CA ASN A 14 -0.39 -22.87 13.69
C ASN A 14 0.23 -21.71 14.50
N VAL A 15 1.39 -21.95 15.13
CA VAL A 15 2.11 -20.90 15.91
C VAL A 15 2.69 -19.80 15.02
N ALA A 16 2.86 -20.06 13.72
CA ALA A 16 3.33 -19.08 12.75
C ALA A 16 2.20 -18.26 12.09
N SER A 17 0.95 -18.36 12.56
CA SER A 17 -0.21 -17.72 11.93
C SER A 17 -0.13 -16.19 11.83
N ALA A 18 0.57 -15.52 12.77
CA ALA A 18 0.80 -14.08 12.74
C ALA A 18 1.95 -13.66 11.80
N LEU A 19 2.77 -14.60 11.32
CA LEU A 19 3.92 -14.30 10.46
C LEU A 19 3.50 -14.04 9.02
N SER A 20 3.70 -12.82 8.55
CA SER A 20 3.42 -12.49 7.15
C SER A 20 4.46 -13.13 6.21
N ARG A 21 4.02 -13.43 4.97
CA ARG A 21 4.91 -13.97 3.92
C ARG A 21 6.11 -13.06 3.63
N ALA A 22 5.91 -11.75 3.69
CA ALA A 22 6.97 -10.77 3.45
C ALA A 22 8.04 -10.84 4.55
N HIS A 23 7.64 -10.90 5.83
CA HIS A 23 8.58 -11.01 6.94
C HIS A 23 9.32 -12.35 6.94
N LEU A 24 8.65 -13.46 6.58
CA LEU A 24 9.33 -14.74 6.39
C LEU A 24 10.39 -14.66 5.29
N GLY A 25 10.06 -14.04 4.15
CA GLY A 25 11.01 -13.84 3.05
C GLY A 25 12.22 -13.00 3.49
N LEU A 26 11.97 -11.89 4.19
CA LEU A 26 13.03 -11.04 4.76
C LEU A 26 13.90 -11.82 5.75
N PHE A 27 13.31 -12.64 6.61
CA PHE A 27 14.05 -13.47 7.55
C PHE A 27 14.96 -14.49 6.84
N ILE A 28 14.43 -15.18 5.81
CA ILE A 28 15.23 -16.14 5.02
C ILE A 28 16.41 -15.43 4.35
N LEU A 29 16.18 -14.25 3.75
CA LEU A 29 17.25 -13.46 3.12
C LEU A 29 18.29 -13.00 4.14
N ALA A 30 17.85 -12.44 5.27
CA ALA A 30 18.73 -11.99 6.34
C ALA A 30 19.55 -13.15 6.93
N ALA A 31 18.94 -14.32 7.16
CA ALA A 31 19.63 -15.50 7.66
C ALA A 31 20.71 -15.98 6.68
N ARG A 32 20.42 -15.99 5.37
CA ARG A 32 21.42 -16.34 4.34
C ARG A 32 22.59 -15.37 4.33
N GLU A 33 22.32 -14.07 4.37
CA GLU A 33 23.36 -13.04 4.40
C GLU A 33 24.20 -13.09 5.67
N TYR A 34 23.57 -13.31 6.82
CA TYR A 34 24.27 -13.50 8.09
C TYR A 34 25.20 -14.72 8.05
N LEU A 35 24.73 -15.86 7.54
CA LEU A 35 25.56 -17.06 7.42
C LEU A 35 26.74 -16.87 6.45
N ALA A 36 26.56 -16.09 5.39
CA ALA A 36 27.63 -15.77 4.45
C ALA A 36 28.64 -14.76 5.03
N ARG A 37 28.16 -13.77 5.80
CA ARG A 37 28.96 -12.69 6.40
C ARG A 37 28.47 -12.39 7.82
N PRO A 38 28.87 -13.19 8.82
CA PRO A 38 28.46 -12.97 10.20
C PRO A 38 28.95 -11.62 10.72
N SER A 39 28.08 -10.91 11.43
CA SER A 39 28.42 -9.62 12.05
C SER A 39 27.49 -9.32 13.22
N GLU A 40 28.01 -8.67 14.25
CA GLU A 40 27.22 -8.19 15.39
C GLU A 40 26.21 -7.10 14.98
N ALA A 41 26.47 -6.40 13.86
CA ALA A 41 25.58 -5.36 13.36
C ALA A 41 24.17 -5.86 13.02
N TRP A 42 24.00 -7.16 12.71
CA TRP A 42 22.69 -7.77 12.48
C TRP A 42 21.81 -7.81 13.74
N PHE A 43 22.41 -7.67 14.93
CA PHE A 43 21.73 -7.68 16.22
C PHE A 43 21.58 -6.27 16.82
N VAL A 44 22.03 -5.23 16.11
CA VAL A 44 21.86 -3.84 16.52
C VAL A 44 20.69 -3.22 15.75
N PRO A 45 19.68 -2.62 16.42
CA PRO A 45 18.58 -1.96 15.72
C PRO A 45 19.08 -0.87 14.78
N TYR A 46 18.71 -0.97 13.51
CA TYR A 46 19.03 0.06 12.53
C TYR A 46 18.30 1.36 12.88
N GLN A 47 19.07 2.41 13.15
CA GLN A 47 18.53 3.76 13.30
C GLN A 47 18.57 4.46 11.95
N ALA A 48 17.41 4.54 11.30
CA ALA A 48 17.30 5.29 10.05
C ALA A 48 17.67 6.76 10.29
N PRO A 49 18.57 7.35 9.48
CA PRO A 49 18.86 8.78 9.59
C PRO A 49 17.58 9.59 9.34
N ARG A 50 17.42 10.69 10.09
CA ARG A 50 16.29 11.59 9.90
C ARG A 50 16.32 12.16 8.49
N LEU A 51 15.24 11.97 7.75
CA LEU A 51 15.09 12.53 6.42
C LEU A 51 14.62 13.98 6.53
N SER A 52 15.40 14.92 6.01
CA SER A 52 14.96 16.32 5.92
C SER A 52 13.83 16.46 4.89
N ARG A 53 13.01 17.51 5.02
CA ARG A 53 11.96 17.79 4.01
C ARG A 53 12.55 18.08 2.64
N GLU A 54 13.72 18.71 2.60
CA GLU A 54 14.43 19.02 1.36
C GLU A 54 14.94 17.74 0.68
N ASP A 55 15.58 16.84 1.44
CA ASP A 55 16.02 15.56 0.91
C ASP A 55 14.86 14.69 0.45
N ALA A 56 13.74 14.70 1.18
CA ALA A 56 12.54 13.98 0.76
C ALA A 56 12.05 14.48 -0.59
N ARG A 57 11.89 15.81 -0.75
CA ARG A 57 11.47 16.42 -2.01
C ARG A 57 12.45 16.15 -3.14
N ARG A 58 13.75 16.27 -2.86
CA ARG A 58 14.81 16.01 -3.83
C ARG A 58 14.76 14.56 -4.31
N ARG A 59 14.72 13.59 -3.39
CA ARG A 59 14.66 12.15 -3.74
C ARG A 59 13.39 11.79 -4.51
N THR A 60 12.24 12.35 -4.14
CA THR A 60 11.00 12.17 -4.90
C THR A 60 11.12 12.80 -6.30
N GLY A 61 11.69 13.99 -6.41
CA GLY A 61 11.93 14.66 -7.70
C GLY A 61 12.90 13.91 -8.61
N GLU A 62 14.00 13.39 -8.05
CA GLU A 62 14.97 12.54 -8.76
C GLU A 62 14.34 11.26 -9.32
N ARG A 63 13.35 10.70 -8.63
CA ARG A 63 12.57 9.54 -9.09
C ARG A 63 11.51 9.90 -10.14
N GLY A 64 11.15 11.19 -10.26
CA GLY A 64 10.05 11.63 -11.10
C GLY A 64 8.68 11.07 -10.64
N THR A 65 8.55 10.77 -9.35
CA THR A 65 7.33 10.21 -8.76
C THR A 65 6.61 11.25 -7.91
N HIS A 66 5.41 10.92 -7.46
CA HIS A 66 4.58 11.82 -6.67
C HIS A 66 4.21 11.16 -5.35
N VAL A 67 4.40 11.89 -4.25
CA VAL A 67 4.11 11.41 -2.90
C VAL A 67 2.99 12.23 -2.29
N ALA A 68 1.88 11.57 -1.97
CA ALA A 68 0.78 12.13 -1.19
C ALA A 68 0.88 11.65 0.26
N VAL A 69 0.56 12.55 1.21
CA VAL A 69 0.56 12.25 2.64
C VAL A 69 -0.80 12.62 3.22
N VAL A 70 -1.46 11.63 3.82
CA VAL A 70 -2.71 11.81 4.56
C VAL A 70 -2.39 11.77 6.05
N GLY A 71 -2.65 12.88 6.75
CA GLY A 71 -2.51 13.00 8.19
C GLY A 71 -3.88 13.03 8.87
N LEU A 72 -4.07 12.19 9.88
CA LEU A 72 -5.30 12.10 10.66
C LEU A 72 -4.97 12.19 12.15
N PRO A 73 -5.83 12.78 13.00
CA PRO A 73 -5.65 12.71 14.44
C PRO A 73 -5.77 11.25 14.90
N ARG A 74 -4.87 10.83 15.80
CA ARG A 74 -4.92 9.51 16.43
C ARG A 74 -5.94 9.53 17.57
N ASP A 75 -6.89 8.58 17.53
CA ASP A 75 -7.71 8.28 18.69
C ASP A 75 -6.86 7.62 19.78
N ARG A 76 -6.77 8.26 20.95
CA ARG A 76 -5.99 7.77 22.09
C ARG A 76 -6.67 6.61 22.82
N ALA A 77 -7.98 6.41 22.63
CA ALA A 77 -8.71 5.31 23.24
C ALA A 77 -8.48 3.97 22.51
N VAL A 78 -8.00 4.01 21.25
CA VAL A 78 -7.75 2.81 20.45
C VAL A 78 -6.35 2.29 20.71
N VAL A 79 -6.26 1.03 21.15
CA VAL A 79 -5.00 0.29 21.35
C VAL A 79 -4.36 -0.09 20.02
N ASP A 80 -3.03 -0.26 20.02
CA ASP A 80 -2.24 -0.50 18.80
C ASP A 80 -2.68 -1.77 18.05
N ASP A 81 -3.04 -2.84 18.77
CA ASP A 81 -3.52 -4.11 18.19
C ASP A 81 -4.80 -3.94 17.37
N THR A 82 -5.60 -2.92 17.67
CA THR A 82 -6.79 -2.57 16.89
C THR A 82 -6.46 -1.51 15.83
N LEU A 83 -5.58 -0.56 16.16
CA LEU A 83 -5.25 0.58 15.31
C LEU A 83 -4.48 0.16 14.05
N TYR A 84 -3.42 -0.64 14.19
CA TYR A 84 -2.57 -1.03 13.06
C TYR A 84 -3.32 -1.84 11.98
N PRO A 85 -4.17 -2.83 12.33
CA PRO A 85 -5.02 -3.49 11.34
C PRO A 85 -5.91 -2.52 10.55
N GLN A 86 -6.44 -1.48 11.21
CA GLN A 86 -7.23 -0.45 10.53
C GLN A 86 -6.38 0.40 9.60
N ILE A 87 -5.18 0.82 10.02
CA ILE A 87 -4.24 1.57 9.19
C ILE A 87 -3.86 0.75 7.95
N PHE A 88 -3.49 -0.52 8.11
CA PHE A 88 -3.13 -1.39 6.98
C PHE A 88 -4.32 -1.62 6.04
N ARG A 89 -5.53 -1.75 6.57
CA ARG A 89 -6.74 -1.81 5.75
C ARG A 89 -6.96 -0.52 4.97
N ALA A 90 -6.78 0.64 5.60
CA ALA A 90 -6.92 1.94 4.94
C ALA A 90 -5.89 2.13 3.83
N VAL A 91 -4.62 1.80 4.09
CA VAL A 91 -3.54 1.79 3.08
C VAL A 91 -3.92 0.91 1.88
N ARG A 92 -4.38 -0.31 2.14
CA ARG A 92 -4.80 -1.24 1.08
C ARG A 92 -5.97 -0.68 0.26
N VAL A 93 -7.02 -0.18 0.91
CA VAL A 93 -8.19 0.39 0.23
C VAL A 93 -7.84 1.61 -0.60
N MET A 94 -6.97 2.50 -0.09
CA MET A 94 -6.53 3.68 -0.85
C MET A 94 -5.68 3.30 -2.05
N ARG A 95 -4.79 2.31 -1.90
CA ARG A 95 -4.04 1.77 -3.04
C ARG A 95 -4.99 1.19 -4.10
N GLU A 96 -5.93 0.33 -3.71
CA GLU A 96 -6.93 -0.26 -4.61
C GLU A 96 -7.83 0.81 -5.26
N ALA A 97 -8.09 1.93 -4.58
CA ALA A 97 -8.82 3.06 -5.15
C ALA A 97 -7.97 3.78 -6.21
N LEU A 98 -6.72 4.12 -5.92
CA LEU A 98 -5.82 4.76 -6.88
C LEU A 98 -5.58 3.89 -8.11
N ASP A 99 -5.34 2.58 -7.92
CA ASP A 99 -5.16 1.63 -9.02
C ASP A 99 -6.43 1.59 -9.92
N ARG A 100 -7.64 1.59 -9.33
CA ARG A 100 -8.90 1.65 -10.09
C ARG A 100 -9.10 2.96 -10.84
N GLU A 101 -8.61 4.07 -10.30
CA GLU A 101 -8.64 5.38 -10.96
C GLU A 101 -7.53 5.53 -12.02
N GLY A 102 -6.70 4.49 -12.21
CA GLY A 102 -5.69 4.41 -13.25
C GLY A 102 -4.35 5.05 -12.87
N PHE A 103 -4.11 5.30 -11.58
CA PHE A 103 -2.80 5.69 -11.08
C PHE A 103 -1.93 4.45 -10.84
N SER A 104 -0.66 4.54 -11.22
CA SER A 104 0.31 3.48 -10.98
C SER A 104 0.90 3.65 -9.57
N VAL A 105 0.39 2.90 -8.58
CA VAL A 105 0.90 2.98 -7.20
C VAL A 105 2.22 2.22 -7.06
N ILE A 106 3.29 2.96 -6.76
CA ILE A 106 4.65 2.44 -6.55
C ILE A 106 4.83 1.94 -5.13
N GLY A 107 4.33 2.69 -4.16
CA GLY A 107 4.52 2.42 -2.74
C GLY A 107 3.37 2.95 -1.90
N ALA A 108 3.06 2.25 -0.80
CA ALA A 108 2.07 2.70 0.15
C ALA A 108 2.45 2.20 1.55
N ALA A 109 2.38 3.08 2.55
CA ALA A 109 2.70 2.76 3.93
C ALA A 109 1.85 3.57 4.89
N GLY A 110 1.60 3.03 6.08
CA GLY A 110 0.87 3.71 7.13
C GLY A 110 1.48 3.45 8.48
N THR A 111 1.45 4.46 9.35
CA THR A 111 1.97 4.37 10.72
C THR A 111 1.21 5.29 11.66
N ALA A 112 1.32 5.03 12.95
CA ALA A 112 0.88 5.95 14.00
C ALA A 112 2.12 6.49 14.73
N GLY A 113 2.27 7.82 14.75
CA GLY A 113 3.39 8.50 15.40
C GLY A 113 2.90 9.65 16.27
N GLY A 114 3.06 9.52 17.59
CA GLY A 114 2.59 10.51 18.55
C GLY A 114 1.08 10.76 18.41
N PRO A 115 0.62 12.01 18.15
CA PRO A 115 -0.80 12.34 18.07
C PRO A 115 -1.44 12.10 16.70
N HIS A 116 -0.72 11.53 15.72
CA HIS A 116 -1.24 11.37 14.36
C HIS A 116 -1.10 9.96 13.81
N VAL A 117 -2.06 9.58 12.96
CA VAL A 117 -1.93 8.52 11.97
C VAL A 117 -1.46 9.19 10.67
N ILE A 118 -0.45 8.60 10.05
CA ILE A 118 0.14 9.10 8.80
C ILE A 118 0.09 7.96 7.79
N ILE A 119 -0.48 8.25 6.62
CA ILE A 119 -0.47 7.35 5.47
C ILE A 119 0.22 8.04 4.31
N VAL A 120 1.15 7.34 3.68
CA VAL A 120 1.95 7.82 2.56
C VAL A 120 1.66 6.94 1.35
N LEU A 121 1.41 7.57 0.20
CA LEU A 121 1.14 6.93 -1.08
C LEU A 121 2.09 7.54 -2.12
N GLU A 122 2.83 6.71 -2.83
CA GLU A 122 3.71 7.13 -3.92
C GLU A 122 3.18 6.59 -5.24
N THR A 123 2.96 7.47 -6.22
CA THR A 123 2.45 7.16 -7.56
C THR A 123 3.44 7.58 -8.64
N ALA A 124 3.39 6.92 -9.80
CA ALA A 124 4.18 7.34 -10.95
C ALA A 124 3.66 8.65 -11.55
N GLU A 125 2.34 8.85 -11.53
CA GLU A 125 1.68 10.04 -12.08
C GLU A 125 1.08 10.90 -10.96
N SER A 126 1.13 12.24 -11.10
CA SER A 126 0.39 13.17 -10.22
C SER A 126 -1.05 13.37 -10.64
N GLU A 127 -1.28 13.29 -11.95
CA GLU A 127 -2.54 13.68 -12.58
C GLU A 127 -2.90 12.66 -13.66
N ARG A 128 -4.20 12.55 -13.90
CA ARG A 128 -4.77 11.74 -14.98
C ARG A 128 -5.63 12.64 -15.85
N PRO A 129 -5.69 12.41 -17.17
CA PRO A 129 -6.61 13.13 -18.04
C PRO A 129 -8.04 13.07 -17.50
N ALA A 130 -8.78 14.17 -17.63
CA ALA A 130 -10.22 14.19 -17.32
C ALA A 130 -11.00 13.23 -18.23
N LEU A 131 -10.48 13.00 -19.44
CA LEU A 131 -11.02 12.03 -20.40
C LEU A 131 -10.75 10.59 -19.93
N ARG A 132 -11.82 9.78 -19.91
CA ARG A 132 -11.74 8.35 -19.63
C ARG A 132 -12.42 7.54 -20.71
N VAL A 133 -11.69 6.59 -21.27
CA VAL A 133 -12.28 5.59 -22.16
C VAL A 133 -13.09 4.61 -21.31
N ARG A 134 -14.36 4.41 -21.65
CA ARG A 134 -15.19 3.37 -21.07
C ARG A 134 -15.42 2.31 -22.13
N GLU A 135 -15.02 1.08 -21.83
CA GLU A 135 -15.36 -0.06 -22.68
C GLU A 135 -16.88 -0.27 -22.65
N GLY A 136 -17.47 -0.24 -23.84
CA GLY A 136 -18.87 -0.58 -24.05
C GLY A 136 -19.09 -2.10 -24.02
N PRO A 137 -20.35 -2.54 -24.04
CA PRO A 137 -20.66 -3.96 -24.21
C PRO A 137 -20.11 -4.47 -25.56
N PRO A 138 -19.71 -5.76 -25.67
CA PRO A 138 -19.29 -6.35 -26.93
C PRO A 138 -20.41 -6.32 -27.98
N PRO A 139 -20.06 -6.33 -29.28
CA PRO A 139 -21.05 -6.30 -30.35
C PRO A 139 -21.97 -7.52 -30.27
N GLY A 140 -23.28 -7.31 -30.38
CA GLY A 140 -24.30 -8.37 -30.37
C GLY A 140 -25.08 -8.55 -29.06
N ILE A 141 -24.79 -7.76 -28.01
CA ILE A 141 -25.59 -7.74 -26.79
C ILE A 141 -26.63 -6.61 -26.86
N ASP A 142 -27.89 -6.91 -26.51
CA ASP A 142 -29.00 -5.95 -26.40
C ASP A 142 -28.89 -5.07 -25.14
N ARG A 143 -27.77 -4.34 -25.03
CA ARG A 143 -27.48 -3.33 -23.99
C ARG A 143 -26.68 -2.14 -24.51
N VAL A 144 -26.43 -2.09 -25.82
CA VAL A 144 -25.71 -0.97 -26.46
C VAL A 144 -26.50 0.34 -26.28
N GLY A 145 -27.82 0.31 -26.45
CA GLY A 145 -28.68 1.49 -26.28
C GLY A 145 -28.60 2.09 -24.88
N GLU A 146 -28.74 1.25 -23.83
CA GLU A 146 -28.63 1.68 -22.43
C GLU A 146 -27.26 2.28 -22.10
N PHE A 147 -26.19 1.71 -22.67
CA PHE A 147 -24.83 2.23 -22.50
C PHE A 147 -24.70 3.64 -23.11
N LEU A 148 -25.20 3.85 -24.32
CA LEU A 148 -25.14 5.15 -24.99
C LEU A 148 -25.97 6.20 -24.23
N THR A 149 -27.23 5.92 -23.87
CA THR A 149 -28.08 6.86 -23.13
C THR A 149 -27.45 7.27 -21.80
N LYS A 150 -26.83 6.32 -21.08
CA LYS A 150 -26.20 6.60 -19.78
C LYS A 150 -24.98 7.51 -19.89
N TRP A 151 -24.28 7.50 -21.01
CA TRP A 151 -22.99 8.19 -21.15
C TRP A 151 -22.99 9.33 -22.17
N GLU A 152 -24.03 9.49 -23.00
CA GLU A 152 -24.23 10.65 -23.89
C GLU A 152 -24.26 11.98 -23.11
N GLU A 153 -24.99 12.04 -21.99
CA GLU A 153 -25.14 13.27 -21.19
C GLU A 153 -23.83 13.78 -20.56
N ARG A 154 -22.83 12.91 -20.36
CA ARG A 154 -21.50 13.27 -19.81
C ARG A 154 -20.42 13.50 -20.86
N THR A 155 -20.73 13.22 -22.14
CA THR A 155 -19.78 13.42 -23.24
C THR A 155 -19.85 14.86 -23.77
N GLY A 156 -20.99 15.56 -23.59
CA GLY A 156 -21.21 16.93 -24.04
C GLY A 156 -20.43 18.03 -23.30
N GLU A 157 -19.70 17.72 -22.23
CA GLU A 157 -18.83 18.69 -21.52
C GLU A 157 -17.36 18.67 -22.01
N LEU A 158 -17.01 17.79 -22.96
CA LEU A 158 -15.63 17.58 -23.41
C LEU A 158 -15.42 17.80 -24.93
N LEU A 159 -16.38 18.43 -25.61
CA LEU A 159 -16.23 19.02 -26.95
C LEU A 159 -16.59 20.52 -26.88
#